data_AF-A0A2S6T696-F1
#
_entry.id   AF-A0A2S6T696-F1
#
_cell.length_a   1.000
_cell.length_b   1.000
_cell.length_c   1.000
_cell.angle_alpha   90.00
_cell.angle_beta   90.00
_cell.angle_gamma   90.00
#
_symmetry.space_group_name_H-M   'P 1'
#
loop_
_entity.id
_entity.type
_entity.pdbx_description
1 polymer ?
#
loop_
_entity_poly.entity_id
_entity_poly.type
_entity_poly.pdbx_seq_one_letter_code
_entity_poly.pdbx_strand_id
1 'polypeptide(L)'
;FDRPNVPYQRALYTAVSRALDRKPDATFQLVAVSPQAGSPARNALNKTAAKRNAEGVLRALADMGLPGHKVSLSATTSSDAENNEVRIFVR
;
A
#
# COMPACT_ATOMS: atom_id res chain seq x y z
N PHE A 1 -2.56 -8.56 2.21
CA PHE A 1 -1.37 -9.39 1.98
C PHE A 1 -1.32 -10.48 3.04
N ASP A 2 -2.17 -11.48 2.83
CA ASP A 2 -2.31 -12.70 3.63
C ASP A 2 -1.34 -13.81 3.18
N ARG A 3 -0.86 -13.73 1.93
CA ARG A 3 0.10 -14.65 1.32
C ARG A 3 1.13 -13.94 0.43
N PRO A 4 2.25 -14.59 0.08
CA PRO A 4 3.17 -14.07 -0.93
C PRO A 4 2.51 -13.96 -2.31
N ASN A 5 3.02 -13.06 -3.16
CA ASN A 5 2.62 -12.93 -4.57
C ASN A 5 1.12 -12.68 -4.80
N VAL A 6 0.47 -11.86 -3.96
CA VAL A 6 -0.92 -11.45 -4.18
C VAL A 6 -1.06 -10.74 -5.54
N PRO A 7 -1.97 -11.17 -6.43
CA PRO A 7 -2.16 -10.53 -7.73
C PRO A 7 -3.03 -9.27 -7.59
N TYR A 8 -2.43 -8.15 -7.19
CA TYR A 8 -3.12 -6.87 -6.97
C TYR A 8 -2.98 -5.88 -8.13
N GLN A 9 -2.02 -6.08 -9.03
CA GLN A 9 -1.56 -5.07 -9.99
C GLN A 9 -2.67 -4.59 -10.93
N ARG A 10 -3.49 -5.50 -11.47
CA ARG A 10 -4.59 -5.15 -12.40
C ARG A 10 -5.67 -4.30 -11.72
N ALA A 11 -6.03 -4.67 -10.49
CA ALA A 11 -7.02 -3.92 -9.71
C ALA A 11 -6.49 -2.54 -9.32
N LEU A 12 -5.22 -2.47 -8.92
CA LEU A 12 -4.53 -1.21 -8.58
C LEU A 12 -4.50 -0.25 -9.78
N TYR A 13 -4.06 -0.74 -10.94
CA TYR A 13 -4.03 0.05 -12.17
C TYR A 13 -5.41 0.64 -12.49
N THR A 14 -6.44 -0.20 -12.49
CA THR A 14 -7.81 0.23 -12.78
C THR A 14 -8.29 1.34 -11.83
N ALA A 15 -7.98 1.22 -10.53
CA ALA A 15 -8.36 2.21 -9.53
C ALA A 15 -7.62 3.54 -9.72
N VAL A 16 -6.31 3.48 -9.97
CA VAL A 16 -5.46 4.67 -10.15
C VAL A 16 -5.79 5.39 -11.46
N SER A 17 -5.94 4.66 -12.57
CA SER A 17 -6.34 5.25 -13.85
C SER A 17 -7.66 5.99 -13.73
N ARG A 18 -8.69 5.36 -13.15
CA ARG A 18 -9.99 6.02 -12.92
C ARG A 18 -9.89 7.27 -12.04
N ALA A 19 -9.01 7.27 -11.05
CA ALA A 19 -8.79 8.43 -10.20
C ALA A 19 -8.13 9.58 -10.98
N LEU A 20 -7.12 9.28 -11.81
CA LEU A 20 -6.44 10.25 -12.67
C LEU A 20 -7.34 10.77 -13.80
N ASP A 21 -8.18 9.91 -14.38
CA ASP A 21 -9.16 10.30 -15.40
C ASP A 21 -10.14 11.35 -14.87
N ARG A 22 -10.52 11.24 -13.59
CA ARG A 22 -11.40 12.20 -12.91
C ARG A 22 -10.66 13.43 -12.40
N LYS A 23 -9.43 13.26 -11.92
CA LYS A 23 -8.60 14.31 -11.33
C LYS A 23 -7.14 14.10 -11.76
N PRO A 24 -6.70 14.74 -12.87
CA PRO A 24 -5.35 14.54 -13.42
C PRO A 24 -4.21 14.96 -12.48
N ASP A 25 -4.49 15.93 -11.60
CA ASP A 25 -3.56 16.42 -10.58
C ASP A 25 -3.62 15.63 -9.27
N ALA A 26 -4.42 14.56 -9.19
CA ALA A 26 -4.54 13.73 -7.99
C ALA A 26 -3.18 13.28 -7.46
N THR A 27 -3.06 13.32 -6.15
CA THR A 27 -1.94 12.73 -5.42
C THR A 27 -2.46 11.57 -4.59
N PHE A 28 -1.57 10.65 -4.26
CA PHE A 28 -1.91 9.41 -3.59
C PHE A 28 -1.12 9.28 -2.29
N GLN A 29 -1.76 8.71 -1.29
CA GLN A 29 -1.09 8.26 -0.07
C GLN A 29 -1.17 6.75 0.00
N LEU A 30 0.00 6.13 0.06
CA LEU A 30 0.17 4.72 0.33
C LEU A 30 0.44 4.53 1.82
N VAL A 31 -0.36 3.66 2.45
CA VAL A 31 -0.26 3.37 3.88
C VAL A 31 -0.02 1.87 4.05
N ALA A 32 1.17 1.53 4.55
CA ALA A 32 1.48 0.19 5.04
C ALA A 32 0.77 -0.01 6.39
N VAL A 33 -0.17 -0.94 6.47
CA VAL A 33 -0.88 -1.25 7.72
C VAL A 33 -0.43 -2.62 8.21
N SER A 34 0.01 -2.66 9.46
CA SER A 34 0.36 -3.89 10.15
C SER A 34 -0.62 -4.17 11.30
N PRO A 35 -0.99 -5.44 11.54
CA PRO A 35 -1.84 -5.80 12.65
C PRO A 35 -1.15 -5.50 13.99
N GLN A 36 -1.92 -4.99 14.95
CA GLN A 36 -1.48 -4.76 16.33
C GLN A 36 -1.90 -5.95 17.21
N ALA A 37 -1.38 -7.14 16.92
CA ALA A 37 -1.74 -8.36 17.65
C ALA A 37 -0.55 -9.30 17.85
N GLY A 38 -0.49 -9.92 19.03
CA GLY A 38 0.54 -10.89 19.41
C GLY A 38 1.77 -10.28 20.07
N SER A 39 2.90 -11.00 19.99
CA SER A 39 4.13 -10.62 20.69
C SER A 39 4.84 -9.42 20.04
N PRO A 40 5.69 -8.68 20.78
CA PRO A 40 6.49 -7.59 20.23
C PRO A 40 7.34 -8.00 19.02
N ALA A 41 7.92 -9.21 19.05
CA ALA A 41 8.67 -9.77 17.95
C ALA A 41 7.80 -9.97 16.69
N ARG A 42 6.58 -10.50 16.86
CA ARG A 42 5.64 -10.67 15.74
C ARG A 42 5.21 -9.34 15.15
N ASN A 43 4.95 -8.34 16.00
CA ASN A 43 4.61 -6.99 15.58
C ASN A 43 5.74 -6.35 14.76
N ALA A 44 7.01 -6.52 15.18
CA ALA A 44 8.16 -6.01 14.44
C ALA A 44 8.26 -6.66 13.05
N LEU A 45 8.10 -7.99 12.96
CA LEU A 45 8.09 -8.70 11.68
C LEU A 45 6.95 -8.23 10.76
N ASN A 46 5.75 -8.05 11.30
CA ASN A 46 4.60 -7.56 10.54
C ASN A 46 4.82 -6.14 10.02
N LYS A 47 5.36 -5.23 10.83
CA LYS A 47 5.71 -3.86 10.40
C LYS A 47 6.70 -3.88 9.22
N THR A 48 7.77 -4.67 9.32
CA THR A 48 8.74 -4.81 8.23
C THR A 48 8.11 -5.41 6.97
N ALA A 49 7.28 -6.44 7.12
CA ALA A 49 6.59 -7.07 5.99
C ALA A 49 5.59 -6.11 5.32
N ALA A 50 4.76 -5.39 6.09
CA ALA A 50 3.84 -4.40 5.57
C ALA A 50 4.56 -3.28 4.80
N LYS A 51 5.69 -2.80 5.33
CA LYS A 51 6.52 -1.80 4.64
C LYS A 51 7.06 -2.33 3.31
N ARG A 52 7.62 -3.54 3.28
CA ARG A 52 8.11 -4.18 2.04
C ARG A 52 7.00 -4.36 1.01
N ASN A 53 5.81 -4.77 1.44
CA ASN A 53 4.65 -4.88 0.56
C ASN A 53 4.28 -3.51 -0.04
N ALA A 54 4.27 -2.46 0.76
CA ALA A 54 3.97 -1.11 0.27
C ALA A 54 5.04 -0.58 -0.69
N GLU A 55 6.33 -0.88 -0.45
CA GLU A 55 7.41 -0.57 -1.39
C GLU A 55 7.22 -1.30 -2.73
N GLY A 56 6.78 -2.57 -2.71
CA GLY A 56 6.44 -3.32 -3.92
C GLY A 56 5.25 -2.72 -4.68
N VAL A 57 4.24 -2.23 -3.96
CA VAL A 57 3.10 -1.51 -4.55
C VAL A 57 3.55 -0.18 -5.15
N LEU A 58 4.39 0.59 -4.44
CA LEU A 58 4.95 1.84 -4.95
C LEU A 58 5.75 1.64 -6.24
N ARG A 59 6.56 0.57 -6.31
CA ARG A 59 7.27 0.20 -7.54
C ARG A 59 6.30 -0.15 -8.67
N ALA A 60 5.28 -0.95 -8.39
CA ALA A 60 4.27 -1.28 -9.40
C ALA A 60 3.54 -0.03 -9.93
N LEU A 61 3.28 0.97 -9.09
CA LEU A 61 2.73 2.26 -9.51
C LEU A 61 3.71 3.03 -10.42
N ALA A 62 5.00 3.04 -10.06
CA ALA A 62 6.03 3.67 -10.87
C ALA A 62 6.20 2.99 -12.24
N ASP A 63 6.19 1.65 -12.28
CA ASP A 63 6.27 0.86 -13.51
C ASP A 63 5.06 1.12 -14.44
N MET A 64 3.91 1.53 -13.88
CA MET A 64 2.71 1.93 -14.62
C MET A 64 2.73 3.40 -15.06
N GLY A 65 3.80 4.14 -14.75
CA GLY A 65 3.97 5.53 -15.17
C GLY A 65 3.51 6.59 -14.16
N LEU A 66 3.13 6.20 -12.93
CA LEU A 66 2.83 7.18 -11.89
C LEU A 66 4.12 7.74 -11.28
N PRO A 67 4.39 9.06 -11.38
CA PRO A 67 5.60 9.65 -10.82
C PRO A 67 5.69 9.47 -9.30
N GLY A 68 6.87 9.13 -8.79
CA GLY A 68 7.08 8.90 -7.35
C GLY A 68 6.69 10.09 -6.47
N HIS A 69 6.82 11.34 -6.95
CA HIS A 69 6.41 12.53 -6.21
C HIS A 69 4.89 12.68 -6.03
N LYS A 70 4.08 11.97 -6.85
CA LYS A 70 2.61 11.93 -6.68
C LYS A 70 2.18 10.95 -5.61
N VAL A 71 3.08 10.14 -5.06
CA VAL A 71 2.76 9.13 -4.05
C VAL A 71 3.59 9.34 -2.80
N SER A 72 2.93 9.53 -1.67
CA SER A 72 3.57 9.50 -0.35
C SER A 72 3.45 8.11 0.26
N LEU A 73 4.50 7.64 0.94
CA LEU A 73 4.47 6.38 1.68
C LEU A 73 4.49 6.66 3.19
N SER A 74 3.60 6.00 3.91
CA SER A 74 3.51 6.04 5.37
C SER A 74 3.24 4.64 5.92
N ALA A 75 3.44 4.45 7.23
CA ALA A 75 3.18 3.18 7.89
C ALA A 75 2.41 3.42 9.18
N THR A 76 1.51 2.48 9.51
CA THR A 76 0.73 2.52 10.74
C THR A 76 0.44 1.10 11.26
N THR A 77 -0.02 1.03 12.50
CA THR A 77 -0.57 -0.19 13.11
C THR A 77 -2.07 -0.05 13.27
N SER A 78 -2.81 -1.15 13.16
CA SER A 78 -4.26 -1.18 13.38
C SER A 78 -4.63 -2.43 14.17
N SER A 79 -5.47 -2.26 15.19
CA SER A 79 -6.10 -3.35 15.95
C SER A 79 -7.11 -4.14 15.11
N ASP A 80 -7.71 -3.49 14.11
CA ASP A 80 -8.78 -4.06 13.29
C ASP A 80 -8.23 -4.81 12.07
N ALA A 81 -6.95 -4.61 11.75
CA ALA A 81 -6.28 -5.36 10.71
C ALA A 81 -5.93 -6.76 11.23
N GLU A 82 -6.39 -7.79 10.54
CA GLU A 82 -6.01 -9.19 10.83
C GLU A 82 -4.71 -9.58 10.12
N ASN A 83 -4.45 -8.98 8.96
CA ASN A 83 -3.31 -9.25 8.09
C ASN A 83 -2.57 -7.96 7.73
N ASN A 84 -1.36 -8.10 7.18
CA ASN A 84 -0.69 -6.95 6.60
C ASN A 84 -1.47 -6.43 5.39
N GLU A 85 -1.65 -5.12 5.31
CA GLU A 85 -2.37 -4.47 4.22
C GLU A 85 -1.57 -3.32 3.64
N VAL A 86 -1.89 -3.01 2.39
CA VAL A 86 -1.44 -1.77 1.76
C VAL A 86 -2.69 -1.05 1.29
N ARG A 87 -2.92 0.14 1.85
CA ARG A 87 -4.08 0.97 1.55
C ARG A 87 -3.62 2.16 0.72
N ILE A 88 -4.35 2.48 -0.34
CA ILE A 88 -4.10 3.64 -1.19
C ILE A 88 -5.27 4.61 -1.09
N PHE A 89 -4.97 5.88 -0.86
CA PHE A 89 -5.95 6.96 -0.73
C PHE A 89 -5.65 8.04 -1.76
N VAL A 90 -6.70 8.67 -2.29
CA VAL A 90 -6.59 9.87 -3.13
C VAL A 90 -6.62 11.11 -2.24
N ARG A 91 -5.83 12.12 -2.57
CA ARG A 91 -5.76 13.42 -1.89
C ARG A 91 -6.18 14.58 -2.81
#